data_AF-A0A103YC06-F1
#
_entry.id   AF-A0A103YC06-F1
#
_cell.length_a   1.000
_cell.length_b   1.000
_cell.length_c   1.000
_cell.angle_alpha   90.00
_cell.angle_beta   90.00
_cell.angle_gamma   90.00
#
_symmetry.space_group_name_H-M   'P 1'
#
loop_
_entity.id
_entity.type
_entity.pdbx_description
1 polymer ?
#
loop_
_entity_poly.entity_id
_entity_poly.type
_entity_poly.pdbx_seq_one_letter_code
_entity_poly.pdbx_strand_id
1 'polypeptide(L)'
;MKSLPEEAGPIMRKQEGRKRKLAELKCSPSKLVRNATGINLTVNDPYPNHLPPTSEECRAVRDDLLAFHGFPSQFAKYREQRLNRLSSEDEYGSTTSPPTATVVSPAESVLDGLVSTILSQNTTDANSQRAFSSLKSAFSTWEDVLAADSKCIENAIRCGGLAPTKASCIKNMLNCLFEKRGKLCLEYLRDLSVDEIKMELSRFKGIGPKTVACVLMFNLQQDDFPVDTHVR
;
A
#
# COMPACT_ATOMS: atom_id res chain seq x y z
N MET A 1 27.23 -13.37 66.07
CA MET A 1 26.87 -13.25 64.65
C MET A 1 25.43 -13.72 64.50
N LYS A 2 24.59 -12.87 63.88
CA LYS A 2 23.14 -13.04 63.73
C LYS A 2 22.81 -14.18 62.76
N SER A 3 21.81 -15.00 63.08
CA SER A 3 21.15 -15.90 62.13
C SER A 3 19.67 -16.07 62.51
N LEU A 4 18.82 -15.39 61.74
CA LEU A 4 17.37 -15.49 61.55
C LEU A 4 17.13 -14.93 60.14
N PRO A 5 15.99 -15.21 59.47
CA PRO A 5 15.42 -16.52 59.14
C PRO A 5 15.16 -16.64 57.63
N GLU A 6 14.63 -17.80 57.26
CA GLU A 6 14.07 -18.22 55.98
C GLU A 6 12.98 -17.26 55.46
N GLU A 7 13.09 -16.79 54.21
CA GLU A 7 12.10 -15.92 53.55
C GLU A 7 11.66 -16.51 52.19
N ALA A 8 10.36 -16.83 52.14
CA ALA A 8 9.41 -16.63 51.05
C ALA A 8 9.79 -16.99 49.60
N GLY A 9 9.27 -18.15 49.14
CA GLY A 9 9.15 -18.48 47.72
C GLY A 9 8.11 -17.59 46.99
N PRO A 10 8.29 -17.29 45.68
CA PRO A 10 7.46 -16.33 44.99
C PRO A 10 6.14 -16.93 44.48
N ILE A 11 5.12 -16.09 44.61
CA ILE A 11 3.70 -16.24 44.29
C ILE A 11 3.47 -16.48 42.77
N MET A 12 2.83 -17.61 42.45
CA MET A 12 2.27 -17.89 41.12
C MET A 12 1.03 -16.99 40.86
N ARG A 13 1.18 -15.96 40.01
CA ARG A 13 0.03 -15.24 39.44
C ARG A 13 -0.45 -15.95 38.17
N LYS A 14 -1.64 -16.54 38.28
CA LYS A 14 -2.47 -17.05 37.19
C LYS A 14 -2.94 -15.87 36.32
N GLN A 15 -2.50 -15.77 35.06
CA GLN A 15 -3.09 -14.84 34.09
C GLN A 15 -4.19 -15.57 33.30
N GLU A 16 -5.42 -15.16 33.54
CA GLU A 16 -6.60 -15.62 32.81
C GLU A 16 -6.61 -15.08 31.38
N GLY A 17 -6.78 -15.99 30.42
CA GLY A 17 -6.87 -15.69 29.00
C GLY A 17 -8.16 -14.95 28.65
N ARG A 18 -8.03 -13.77 28.04
CA ARG A 18 -9.15 -13.01 27.48
C ARG A 18 -9.44 -13.49 26.05
N LYS A 19 -10.33 -14.48 25.92
CA LYS A 19 -10.95 -14.86 24.63
C LYS A 19 -11.84 -13.71 24.15
N ARG A 20 -11.51 -13.08 23.01
CA ARG A 20 -12.43 -12.18 22.29
C ARG A 20 -13.19 -12.99 21.24
N LYS A 21 -14.52 -12.96 21.35
CA LYS A 21 -15.51 -13.65 20.52
C LYS A 21 -15.61 -12.93 19.17
N LEU A 22 -15.30 -13.62 18.08
CA LEU A 22 -15.49 -13.13 16.71
C LEU A 22 -16.98 -13.26 16.38
N ALA A 23 -17.67 -12.14 16.16
CA ALA A 23 -19.02 -12.13 15.61
C ALA A 23 -18.92 -12.10 14.09
N GLU A 24 -19.51 -13.10 13.44
CA GLU A 24 -19.60 -13.25 11.99
C GLU A 24 -20.44 -12.13 11.37
N LEU A 25 -19.85 -11.35 10.46
CA LEU A 25 -20.58 -10.46 9.54
C LEU A 25 -20.84 -11.22 8.25
N LYS A 26 -22.08 -11.67 8.05
CA LYS A 26 -22.56 -12.21 6.77
C LYS A 26 -22.75 -11.07 5.77
N CYS A 27 -22.13 -11.18 4.60
CA CYS A 27 -22.34 -10.27 3.48
C CYS A 27 -23.52 -10.79 2.63
N SER A 28 -24.57 -9.98 2.48
CA SER A 28 -25.65 -10.21 1.52
C SER A 28 -25.52 -9.20 0.38
N PRO A 29 -25.77 -9.57 -0.89
CA PRO A 29 -25.61 -8.67 -2.02
C PRO A 29 -26.73 -7.62 -2.07
N SER A 30 -26.35 -6.34 -2.05
CA SER A 30 -27.27 -5.20 -2.15
C SER A 30 -27.87 -5.13 -3.56
N LYS A 31 -29.20 -5.11 -3.66
CA LYS A 31 -29.91 -4.90 -4.93
C LYS A 31 -29.81 -3.43 -5.36
N LEU A 32 -29.38 -3.21 -6.61
CA LEU A 32 -29.41 -1.91 -7.28
C LEU A 32 -30.85 -1.58 -7.71
N VAL A 33 -31.35 -0.40 -7.34
CA VAL A 33 -32.62 0.16 -7.86
C VAL A 33 -32.31 1.47 -8.56
N ARG A 34 -32.66 1.59 -9.84
CA ARG A 34 -32.47 2.79 -10.66
C ARG A 34 -33.68 3.72 -10.53
N ASN A 35 -33.43 5.01 -10.30
CA ASN A 35 -34.41 6.08 -10.53
C ASN A 35 -33.94 7.04 -11.64
N ALA A 36 -34.91 7.74 -12.24
CA ALA A 36 -34.84 8.46 -13.52
C ALA A 36 -33.90 9.68 -13.61
N THR A 37 -33.04 9.91 -12.62
CA THR A 37 -32.05 10.99 -12.57
C THR A 37 -30.60 10.51 -12.49
N GLY A 38 -30.34 9.21 -12.63
CA GLY A 38 -28.98 8.68 -12.74
C GLY A 38 -28.15 8.67 -11.45
N ILE A 39 -28.77 8.98 -10.30
CA ILE A 39 -28.10 8.94 -8.99
C ILE A 39 -28.27 7.54 -8.39
N ASN A 40 -27.18 6.79 -8.28
CA ASN A 40 -27.13 5.53 -7.52
C ASN A 40 -27.10 5.84 -6.02
N LEU A 41 -28.27 6.02 -5.39
CA LEU A 41 -28.37 6.09 -3.94
C LEU A 41 -28.18 4.69 -3.36
N THR A 42 -27.03 4.44 -2.73
CA THR A 42 -26.83 3.20 -1.97
C THR A 42 -27.68 3.26 -0.69
N VAL A 43 -28.37 2.16 -0.38
CA VAL A 43 -29.35 2.04 0.73
C VAL A 43 -28.73 2.22 2.13
N ASN A 44 -27.40 2.41 2.23
CA ASN A 44 -26.64 2.59 3.49
C ASN A 44 -25.65 3.76 3.38
N ASP A 45 -26.10 4.92 2.91
CA ASP A 45 -25.26 6.12 2.92
C ASP A 45 -25.07 6.61 4.38
N PRO A 46 -23.83 6.76 4.89
CA PRO A 46 -23.59 7.34 6.21
C PRO A 46 -24.04 8.80 6.35
N TYR A 47 -24.27 9.50 5.24
CA TYR A 47 -24.69 10.90 5.17
C TYR A 47 -25.98 11.07 4.36
N PRO A 48 -27.11 10.49 4.81
CA PRO A 48 -28.34 10.40 4.01
C PRO A 48 -28.99 11.76 3.69
N ASN A 49 -28.62 12.81 4.43
CA ASN A 49 -29.13 14.16 4.25
C ASN A 49 -28.15 15.09 3.51
N HIS A 50 -26.97 14.59 3.13
CA HIS A 50 -26.00 15.37 2.38
C HIS A 50 -26.15 15.07 0.90
N LEU A 51 -26.26 16.13 0.09
CA LEU A 51 -26.15 15.98 -1.36
C LEU A 51 -24.71 15.60 -1.70
N PRO A 52 -24.50 14.68 -2.66
CA PRO A 52 -23.17 14.43 -3.21
C PRO A 52 -22.58 15.74 -3.75
N PRO A 53 -21.28 16.01 -3.54
CA PRO A 53 -20.66 17.23 -4.02
C PRO A 53 -20.68 17.27 -5.54
N THR A 54 -20.89 18.47 -6.09
CA THR A 54 -20.77 18.75 -7.51
C THR A 54 -19.30 18.66 -7.95
N SER A 55 -19.08 18.48 -9.26
CA SER A 55 -17.71 18.46 -9.80
C SER A 55 -16.95 19.77 -9.56
N GLU A 56 -17.67 20.90 -9.45
CA GLU A 56 -17.09 22.21 -9.19
C GLU A 56 -16.65 22.34 -7.73
N GLU A 57 -17.48 21.91 -6.78
CA GLU A 57 -17.13 21.86 -5.37
C GLU A 57 -15.90 20.96 -5.12
N CYS A 58 -15.84 19.78 -5.77
CA CYS A 58 -14.66 18.91 -5.69
C CYS A 58 -13.39 19.59 -6.20
N ARG A 59 -13.48 20.37 -7.30
CA ARG A 59 -12.34 21.13 -7.84
C ARG A 59 -11.93 22.26 -6.91
N ALA A 60 -12.89 22.98 -6.32
CA ALA A 60 -12.60 24.04 -5.36
C ALA A 60 -11.83 23.51 -4.15
N VAL A 61 -12.30 22.40 -3.54
CA VAL A 61 -11.59 21.76 -2.41
C VAL A 61 -10.18 21.32 -2.80
N ARG A 62 -10.00 20.73 -4.00
CA ARG A 62 -8.68 20.35 -4.51
C ARG A 62 -7.76 21.57 -4.63
N ASP A 63 -8.26 22.66 -5.20
CA ASP A 63 -7.48 23.87 -5.45
C ASP A 63 -7.11 24.58 -4.13
N ASP A 64 -8.02 24.61 -3.16
CA ASP A 64 -7.78 25.12 -1.81
C ASP A 64 -6.71 24.29 -1.07
N LEU A 65 -6.81 22.95 -1.13
CA LEU A 65 -5.80 22.06 -0.53
C LEU A 65 -4.43 22.24 -1.18
N LEU A 66 -4.40 22.41 -2.52
CA LEU A 66 -3.16 22.65 -3.24
C LEU A 66 -2.56 24.01 -2.89
N ALA A 67 -3.37 25.05 -2.74
CA ALA A 67 -2.93 26.38 -2.34
C ALA A 67 -2.38 26.37 -0.90
N PHE A 68 -3.02 25.64 0.00
CA PHE A 68 -2.62 25.56 1.41
C PHE A 68 -1.34 24.74 1.63
N HIS A 69 -1.23 23.57 0.99
CA HIS A 69 -0.10 22.66 1.20
C HIS A 69 1.04 22.85 0.19
N GLY A 70 0.79 23.49 -0.94
CA GLY A 70 1.67 23.46 -2.09
C GLY A 70 1.73 22.09 -2.76
N PHE A 71 2.37 22.02 -3.93
CA PHE A 71 2.61 20.73 -4.58
C PHE A 71 3.80 20.04 -3.91
N PRO A 72 3.65 18.82 -3.36
CA PRO A 72 4.76 18.16 -2.69
C PRO A 72 5.84 17.74 -3.70
N SER A 73 7.08 18.20 -3.49
CA SER A 73 8.19 18.00 -4.44
C SER A 73 8.50 16.52 -4.70
N GLN A 74 8.26 15.64 -3.72
CA GLN A 74 8.41 14.19 -3.87
C GLN A 74 7.51 13.59 -4.96
N PHE A 75 6.43 14.28 -5.34
CA PHE A 75 5.51 13.83 -6.39
C PHE A 75 5.83 14.42 -7.78
N ALA A 76 6.84 15.29 -7.90
CA ALA A 76 7.23 15.90 -9.18
C ALA A 76 7.60 14.84 -10.21
N LYS A 77 8.31 13.78 -9.79
CA LYS A 77 8.69 12.66 -10.66
C LYS A 77 7.49 11.99 -11.34
N TYR A 78 6.37 11.83 -10.64
CA TYR A 78 5.18 11.19 -11.21
C TYR A 78 4.47 12.10 -12.21
N ARG A 79 4.46 13.42 -11.94
CA ARG A 79 3.91 14.42 -12.86
C ARG A 79 4.70 14.45 -14.18
N GLU A 80 6.02 14.48 -14.10
CA GLU A 80 6.90 14.43 -15.28
C GLU A 80 6.70 13.15 -16.09
N GLN A 81 6.66 11.98 -15.43
CA GLN A 81 6.42 10.70 -16.09
C GLN A 81 5.08 10.65 -16.84
N ARG A 82 4.02 11.25 -16.27
CA ARG A 82 2.70 11.33 -16.92
C ARG A 82 2.73 12.24 -18.14
N LEU A 83 3.38 13.41 -18.02
CA LEU A 83 3.53 14.36 -19.13
C LEU A 83 4.34 13.77 -20.29
N ASN A 84 5.40 13.02 -19.99
CA ASN A 84 6.20 12.35 -21.02
C ASN A 84 5.39 11.28 -21.77
N ARG A 85 4.52 10.54 -21.08
CA ARG A 85 3.62 9.56 -21.71
C ARG A 85 2.59 10.21 -22.64
N LEU A 86 1.96 11.30 -22.19
CA LEU A 86 1.03 12.07 -23.02
C LEU A 86 1.74 12.66 -24.25
N SER A 87 2.95 13.17 -24.08
CA SER A 87 3.74 13.74 -25.18
C SER A 87 4.15 12.69 -26.23
N SER A 88 4.32 11.42 -25.83
CA SER A 88 4.64 10.33 -26.76
C SER A 88 3.45 9.81 -27.57
N GLU A 89 2.21 10.14 -27.20
CA GLU A 89 1.02 9.76 -27.97
C GLU A 89 0.69 10.75 -29.11
N ASP A 90 1.27 11.95 -29.08
CA ASP A 90 1.01 13.03 -30.06
C ASP A 90 2.11 13.19 -31.15
N GLU A 91 3.21 12.44 -31.10
CA GLU A 91 4.39 12.72 -31.95
C GLU A 91 4.48 11.84 -33.22
N TYR A 92 3.60 12.08 -34.19
CA TYR A 92 3.92 11.84 -35.61
C TYR A 92 4.71 13.02 -36.16
N GLY A 93 6.02 13.00 -35.92
CA GLY A 93 7.03 13.75 -36.66
C GLY A 93 7.43 15.12 -36.12
N SER A 94 8.55 15.19 -35.40
CA SER A 94 9.70 16.00 -35.84
C SER A 94 10.97 15.68 -35.03
N THR A 95 12.11 15.99 -35.62
CA THR A 95 13.48 15.60 -35.24
C THR A 95 13.97 16.08 -33.88
N THR A 96 14.50 15.11 -33.12
CA THR A 96 15.77 15.10 -32.36
C THR A 96 16.17 16.34 -31.54
N SER A 97 16.16 16.19 -30.22
CA SER A 97 17.14 16.78 -29.31
C SER A 97 17.47 15.76 -28.21
N PRO A 98 18.75 15.54 -27.84
CA PRO A 98 19.10 14.54 -26.85
C PRO A 98 18.74 15.04 -25.44
N PRO A 99 18.08 14.24 -24.60
CA PRO A 99 17.87 14.63 -23.21
C PRO A 99 19.21 14.50 -22.47
N THR A 100 19.60 15.60 -21.84
CA THR A 100 20.66 15.70 -20.84
C THR A 100 20.56 14.53 -19.87
N ALA A 101 21.68 13.88 -19.58
CA ALA A 101 21.79 12.72 -18.70
C ALA A 101 21.33 13.06 -17.27
N THR A 102 20.02 13.02 -17.04
CA THR A 102 19.45 12.84 -15.71
C THR A 102 19.89 11.46 -15.26
N VAL A 103 20.54 11.37 -14.10
CA VAL A 103 20.87 10.12 -13.45
C VAL A 103 19.56 9.35 -13.24
N VAL A 104 19.23 8.46 -14.17
CA VAL A 104 18.06 7.58 -14.07
C VAL A 104 18.44 6.54 -13.03
N SER A 105 18.13 6.82 -11.77
CA SER A 105 17.97 5.77 -10.78
C SER A 105 17.00 4.74 -11.38
N PRO A 106 17.29 3.42 -11.26
CA PRO A 106 16.43 2.40 -11.83
C PRO A 106 14.99 2.63 -11.38
N ALA A 107 14.06 2.66 -12.33
CA ALA A 107 12.65 2.83 -12.00
C ALA A 107 12.24 1.76 -10.99
N GLU A 108 11.68 2.18 -9.86
CA GLU A 108 11.14 1.27 -8.84
C GLU A 108 10.08 0.38 -9.51
N SER A 109 10.26 -0.94 -9.42
CA SER A 109 9.30 -1.89 -9.99
C SER A 109 7.97 -1.84 -9.23
N VAL A 110 6.90 -2.35 -9.84
CA VAL A 110 5.60 -2.48 -9.16
C VAL A 110 5.71 -3.36 -7.92
N LEU A 111 6.61 -4.36 -7.95
CA LEU A 111 6.89 -5.22 -6.80
C LEU A 111 7.62 -4.46 -5.68
N ASP A 112 8.60 -3.61 -6.01
CA ASP A 112 9.24 -2.71 -5.05
C ASP A 112 8.20 -1.80 -4.39
N GLY A 113 7.31 -1.21 -5.19
CA GLY A 113 6.22 -0.36 -4.73
C GLY A 113 5.27 -1.04 -3.75
N LEU A 114 4.85 -2.26 -4.06
CA LEU A 114 3.97 -3.03 -3.20
C LEU A 114 4.64 -3.39 -1.87
N VAL A 115 5.91 -3.81 -1.89
CA VAL A 115 6.66 -4.10 -0.66
C VAL A 115 6.89 -2.82 0.16
N SER A 116 7.26 -1.72 -0.48
CA SER A 116 7.40 -0.40 0.17
C SER A 116 6.09 0.02 0.87
N THR A 117 4.95 -0.18 0.20
CA THR A 117 3.61 0.09 0.76
C THR A 117 3.28 -0.83 1.94
N ILE A 118 3.71 -2.09 1.96
CA ILE A 118 3.57 -2.97 3.13
C ILE A 118 4.43 -2.45 4.29
N LEU A 119 5.66 -2.00 4.01
CA LEU A 119 6.59 -1.51 5.02
C LEU A 119 6.17 -0.17 5.62
N SER A 120 5.40 0.66 4.91
CA SER A 120 4.87 1.93 5.41
C SER A 120 3.70 1.82 6.38
N GLN A 121 3.07 0.65 6.50
CA GLN A 121 1.94 0.46 7.41
C GLN A 121 2.36 0.64 8.88
N ASN A 122 1.61 1.45 9.64
CA ASN A 122 1.81 1.67 11.08
C ASN A 122 3.25 2.09 11.45
N THR A 123 3.87 2.94 10.64
CA THR A 123 5.21 3.50 10.92
C THR A 123 5.35 4.88 10.29
N THR A 124 6.50 5.51 10.49
CA THR A 124 6.83 6.80 9.88
C THR A 124 7.51 6.60 8.52
N ASP A 125 7.42 7.61 7.65
CA ASP A 125 8.08 7.58 6.33
C ASP A 125 9.60 7.35 6.44
N ALA A 126 10.25 7.98 7.43
CA ALA A 126 11.67 7.77 7.68
C ALA A 126 12.00 6.31 8.02
N ASN A 127 11.14 5.64 8.79
CA ASN A 127 11.33 4.25 9.18
C ASN A 127 10.98 3.27 8.05
N SER A 128 9.95 3.56 7.26
CA SER A 128 9.58 2.73 6.11
C SER A 128 10.67 2.76 5.04
N GLN A 129 11.19 3.95 4.71
CA GLN A 129 12.30 4.11 3.77
C GLN A 129 13.55 3.38 4.26
N ARG A 130 13.90 3.55 5.55
CA ARG A 130 15.04 2.85 6.15
C ARG A 130 14.87 1.33 6.11
N ALA A 131 13.66 0.83 6.38
CA ALA A 131 13.35 -0.59 6.34
C ALA A 131 13.49 -1.15 4.92
N PHE A 132 12.99 -0.43 3.91
CA PHE A 132 13.10 -0.84 2.51
C PHE A 132 14.56 -0.85 2.05
N SER A 133 15.33 0.21 2.32
CA SER A 133 16.76 0.26 1.99
C SER A 133 17.56 -0.84 2.71
N SER A 134 17.25 -1.12 3.97
CA SER A 134 17.87 -2.20 4.74
C SER A 134 17.55 -3.58 4.14
N LEU A 135 16.30 -3.81 3.72
CA LEU A 135 15.90 -5.05 3.06
C LEU A 135 16.65 -5.25 1.74
N LYS A 136 16.72 -4.23 0.88
CA LYS A 136 17.42 -4.28 -0.41
C LYS A 136 18.95 -4.39 -0.27
N SER A 137 19.51 -3.91 0.83
CA SER A 137 20.93 -4.08 1.16
C SER A 137 21.23 -5.51 1.64
N ALA A 138 20.34 -6.08 2.45
CA ALA A 138 20.48 -7.45 2.95
C ALA A 138 20.20 -8.52 1.87
N PHE A 139 19.32 -8.21 0.91
CA PHE A 139 18.90 -9.12 -0.15
C PHE A 139 18.91 -8.40 -1.49
N SER A 140 19.78 -8.84 -2.40
CA SER A 140 19.96 -8.18 -3.70
C SER A 140 18.75 -8.40 -4.60
N THR A 141 18.20 -9.61 -4.59
CA THR A 141 17.06 -10.03 -5.41
C THR A 141 15.83 -10.39 -4.59
N TRP A 142 14.66 -10.44 -5.22
CA TRP A 142 13.43 -10.89 -4.55
C TRP A 142 13.45 -12.40 -4.30
N GLU A 143 14.19 -13.15 -5.12
CA GLU A 143 14.48 -14.57 -4.96
C GLU A 143 15.26 -14.82 -3.67
N ASP A 144 16.24 -13.98 -3.35
CA ASP A 144 16.96 -14.04 -2.07
C ASP A 144 16.00 -13.84 -0.88
N VAL A 145 15.06 -12.87 -0.99
CA VAL A 145 14.04 -12.65 0.05
C VAL A 145 13.10 -13.85 0.18
N LEU A 146 12.70 -14.46 -0.93
CA LEU A 146 11.84 -15.64 -0.95
C LEU A 146 12.51 -16.84 -0.26
N ALA A 147 13.80 -17.05 -0.55
CA ALA A 147 14.60 -18.15 0.00
C ALA A 147 15.03 -17.92 1.46
N ALA A 148 15.18 -16.66 1.89
CA ALA A 148 15.68 -16.31 3.21
C ALA A 148 14.76 -16.79 4.36
N ASP A 149 15.35 -17.15 5.50
CA ASP A 149 14.60 -17.40 6.72
C ASP A 149 13.78 -16.18 7.14
N SER A 150 12.56 -16.41 7.64
CA SER A 150 11.66 -15.33 8.05
C SER A 150 12.32 -14.41 9.09
N LYS A 151 13.17 -14.96 9.96
CA LYS A 151 13.90 -14.19 10.97
C LYS A 151 14.91 -13.21 10.37
N CYS A 152 15.54 -13.55 9.25
CA CYS A 152 16.47 -12.67 8.55
C CYS A 152 15.74 -11.46 7.97
N ILE A 153 14.56 -11.70 7.36
CA ILE A 153 13.69 -10.63 6.85
C ILE A 153 13.22 -9.73 8.00
N GLU A 154 12.73 -10.32 9.10
CA GLU A 154 12.31 -9.58 10.29
C GLU A 154 13.42 -8.67 10.83
N ASN A 155 14.64 -9.18 10.93
CA ASN A 155 15.78 -8.42 11.42
C ASN A 155 16.12 -7.25 10.48
N ALA A 156 16.09 -7.48 9.16
CA ALA A 156 16.35 -6.46 8.16
C ALA A 156 15.33 -5.30 8.22
N ILE A 157 14.05 -5.60 8.45
CA ILE A 157 12.98 -4.59 8.46
C ILE A 157 12.59 -4.11 9.87
N ARG A 158 13.35 -4.50 10.91
CA ARG A 158 13.00 -4.29 12.32
C ARG A 158 12.70 -2.82 12.65
N CYS A 159 13.42 -1.88 12.04
CA CYS A 159 13.20 -0.44 12.26
C CYS A 159 11.81 0.05 11.79
N GLY A 160 11.16 -0.68 10.88
CA GLY A 160 9.82 -0.35 10.38
C GLY A 160 8.68 -0.71 11.33
N GLY A 161 8.94 -1.41 12.44
CA GLY A 161 7.90 -1.89 13.37
C GLY A 161 7.04 -3.02 12.79
N LEU A 162 6.38 -3.79 13.66
CA LEU A 162 5.55 -4.96 13.29
C LEU A 162 6.29 -5.97 12.37
N ALA A 163 7.61 -6.10 12.53
CA ALA A 163 8.46 -6.85 11.62
C ALA A 163 8.01 -8.30 11.38
N PRO A 164 7.59 -9.11 12.39
CA PRO A 164 7.08 -10.46 12.14
C PRO A 164 5.86 -10.50 11.21
N THR A 165 4.92 -9.58 11.40
CA THR A 165 3.72 -9.47 10.57
C THR A 165 4.06 -9.04 9.14
N LYS A 166 4.91 -8.01 8.99
CA LYS A 166 5.31 -7.51 7.67
C LYS A 166 6.16 -8.53 6.91
N ALA A 167 7.10 -9.20 7.57
CA ALA A 167 7.92 -10.24 6.98
C ALA A 167 7.07 -11.42 6.49
N SER A 168 6.10 -11.87 7.32
CA SER A 168 5.15 -12.91 6.92
C SER A 168 4.31 -12.49 5.71
N CYS A 169 3.80 -11.24 5.69
CA CYS A 169 3.05 -10.70 4.57
C CYS A 169 3.87 -10.71 3.26
N ILE A 170 5.08 -10.14 3.29
CA ILE A 170 5.99 -10.08 2.14
C ILE A 170 6.30 -11.50 1.63
N LYS A 171 6.67 -12.42 2.53
CA LYS A 171 7.05 -13.78 2.15
C LYS A 171 5.87 -14.56 1.56
N ASN A 172 4.66 -14.43 2.13
CA ASN A 172 3.46 -15.07 1.58
C ASN A 172 3.09 -14.52 0.20
N MET A 173 3.20 -13.20 0.00
CA MET A 173 2.96 -12.55 -1.28
C MET A 173 3.94 -13.06 -2.35
N LEU A 174 5.25 -13.11 -2.04
CA LEU A 174 6.27 -13.61 -2.97
C LEU A 174 6.06 -15.09 -3.31
N ASN A 175 5.75 -15.95 -2.33
CA ASN A 175 5.44 -17.36 -2.58
C ASN A 175 4.23 -17.49 -3.52
N CYS A 176 3.12 -16.82 -3.22
CA CYS A 176 1.91 -16.91 -4.03
C CYS A 176 2.14 -16.39 -5.47
N LEU A 177 2.92 -15.32 -5.61
CA LEU A 177 3.28 -14.77 -6.92
C LEU A 177 4.14 -15.77 -7.72
N PHE A 178 5.16 -16.35 -7.07
CA PHE A 178 6.04 -17.32 -7.70
C PHE A 178 5.30 -18.61 -8.09
N GLU A 179 4.46 -19.15 -7.21
CA GLU A 179 3.64 -20.35 -7.48
C GLU A 179 2.71 -20.17 -8.68
N LYS A 180 2.13 -18.98 -8.85
CA LYS A 180 1.15 -18.71 -9.92
C LYS A 180 1.78 -18.33 -11.25
N ARG A 181 2.92 -17.63 -11.24
CA ARG A 181 3.51 -17.00 -12.44
C ARG A 181 4.90 -17.51 -12.78
N GLY A 182 5.56 -18.24 -11.88
CA GLY A 182 6.94 -18.71 -12.04
C GLY A 182 7.99 -17.60 -12.01
N LYS A 183 7.61 -16.35 -11.72
CA LYS A 183 8.51 -15.18 -11.69
C LYS A 183 8.08 -14.16 -10.64
N LEU A 184 9.04 -13.51 -9.99
CA LEU A 184 8.81 -12.44 -9.00
C LEU A 184 8.72 -11.07 -9.70
N CYS A 185 7.68 -10.89 -10.51
CA CYS A 185 7.47 -9.67 -11.28
C CYS A 185 5.98 -9.30 -11.34
N LEU A 186 5.67 -8.02 -11.11
CA LEU A 186 4.32 -7.46 -11.18
C LEU A 186 4.13 -6.44 -12.33
N GLU A 187 5.08 -6.31 -13.25
CA GLU A 187 4.98 -5.34 -14.34
C GLU A 187 3.81 -5.63 -15.30
N TYR A 188 3.36 -6.90 -15.40
CA TYR A 188 2.18 -7.27 -16.19
C TYR A 188 0.88 -6.59 -15.71
N LEU A 189 0.86 -6.06 -14.48
CA LEU A 189 -0.29 -5.30 -13.97
C LEU A 189 -0.52 -4.01 -14.75
N ARG A 190 0.48 -3.50 -15.48
CA ARG A 190 0.34 -2.28 -16.29
C ARG A 190 -0.60 -2.46 -17.48
N ASP A 191 -0.79 -3.69 -17.93
CA ASP A 191 -1.63 -4.02 -19.08
C ASP A 191 -3.06 -4.42 -18.68
N LEU A 192 -3.38 -4.40 -17.38
CA LEU A 192 -4.68 -4.80 -16.85
C LEU A 192 -5.57 -3.59 -16.55
N SER A 193 -6.88 -3.82 -16.56
CA SER A 193 -7.84 -2.84 -16.06
C SER A 193 -7.74 -2.66 -14.54
N VAL A 194 -8.23 -1.53 -14.03
CA VAL A 194 -8.25 -1.23 -12.58
C VAL A 194 -8.94 -2.34 -11.78
N ASP A 195 -10.06 -2.87 -12.28
CA ASP A 195 -10.80 -3.94 -11.59
C ASP A 195 -10.02 -5.26 -11.56
N GLU A 196 -9.31 -5.60 -12.65
CA GLU A 196 -8.44 -6.77 -12.70
C GLU A 196 -7.25 -6.62 -11.76
N ILE A 197 -6.62 -5.45 -11.69
CA ILE A 197 -5.53 -5.17 -10.75
C ILE A 197 -6.02 -5.31 -9.30
N LYS A 198 -7.20 -4.74 -8.98
CA LYS A 198 -7.83 -4.86 -7.67
C LYS A 198 -8.06 -6.32 -7.31
N MET A 199 -8.61 -7.10 -8.24
CA MET A 199 -8.84 -8.53 -8.05
C MET A 199 -7.52 -9.31 -7.86
N GLU A 200 -6.48 -9.02 -8.66
CA GLU A 200 -5.20 -9.73 -8.61
C GLU A 200 -4.47 -9.45 -7.29
N LEU A 201 -4.33 -8.17 -6.91
CA LEU A 201 -3.62 -7.79 -5.69
C LEU A 201 -4.36 -8.17 -4.40
N SER A 202 -5.70 -8.16 -4.39
CA SER A 202 -6.50 -8.56 -3.22
C SER A 202 -6.38 -10.04 -2.87
N ARG A 203 -5.83 -10.89 -3.76
CA ARG A 203 -5.61 -12.32 -3.48
C ARG A 203 -4.47 -12.54 -2.49
N PHE A 204 -3.58 -11.58 -2.32
CA PHE A 204 -2.46 -11.69 -1.40
C PHE A 204 -2.91 -11.41 0.03
N LYS A 205 -2.74 -12.39 0.91
CA LYS A 205 -3.08 -12.26 2.34
C LYS A 205 -2.28 -11.12 2.97
N GLY A 206 -2.99 -10.14 3.54
CA GLY A 206 -2.38 -8.95 4.16
C GLY A 206 -2.33 -7.73 3.25
N ILE A 207 -2.80 -7.83 2.00
CA ILE A 207 -2.98 -6.72 1.08
C ILE A 207 -4.48 -6.39 1.00
N GLY A 208 -4.86 -5.24 1.58
CA GLY A 208 -6.24 -4.77 1.61
C GLY A 208 -6.51 -3.63 0.61
N PRO A 209 -7.77 -3.18 0.48
CA PRO A 209 -8.17 -2.19 -0.52
C PRO A 209 -7.34 -0.89 -0.51
N LYS A 210 -6.97 -0.41 0.69
CA LYS A 210 -6.10 0.77 0.83
C LYS A 210 -4.72 0.54 0.23
N THR A 211 -4.09 -0.60 0.53
CA THR A 211 -2.78 -0.96 -0.03
C THR A 211 -2.85 -1.07 -1.55
N VAL A 212 -3.91 -1.68 -2.07
CA VAL A 212 -4.17 -1.80 -3.52
C VAL A 212 -4.30 -0.41 -4.16
N ALA A 213 -5.10 0.48 -3.57
CA ALA A 213 -5.26 1.86 -4.04
C ALA A 213 -3.93 2.64 -4.04
N CYS A 214 -3.08 2.45 -3.02
CA CYS A 214 -1.74 3.04 -3.02
C CYS A 214 -0.89 2.57 -4.21
N VAL A 215 -0.90 1.27 -4.53
CA VAL A 215 -0.12 0.73 -5.67
C VAL A 215 -0.68 1.22 -7.00
N LEU A 216 -2.01 1.25 -7.15
CA LEU A 216 -2.67 1.83 -8.33
C LEU A 216 -2.23 3.28 -8.54
N MET A 217 -2.32 4.11 -7.50
CA MET A 217 -2.02 5.53 -7.58
C MET A 217 -0.53 5.83 -7.78
N PHE A 218 0.35 5.21 -6.98
CA PHE A 218 1.78 5.56 -6.98
C PHE A 218 2.62 4.78 -8.00
N ASN A 219 2.35 3.48 -8.20
CA ASN A 219 3.21 2.63 -9.02
C ASN A 219 2.66 2.39 -10.42
N LEU A 220 1.34 2.35 -10.56
CA LEU A 220 0.66 2.15 -11.84
C LEU A 220 0.15 3.46 -12.46
N GLN A 221 0.13 4.56 -11.69
CA GLN A 221 -0.39 5.87 -12.09
C GLN A 221 -1.83 5.83 -12.62
N GLN A 222 -2.63 4.92 -12.08
CA GLN A 222 -4.06 4.81 -12.33
C GLN A 222 -4.82 5.68 -11.32
N ASP A 223 -5.98 6.20 -11.75
CA ASP A 223 -6.83 7.01 -10.90
C ASP A 223 -7.52 6.14 -9.84
N ASP A 224 -6.98 6.16 -8.62
CA ASP A 224 -7.60 5.59 -7.42
C ASP A 224 -7.23 6.47 -6.21
N PHE A 225 -7.99 6.35 -5.12
CA PHE A 225 -7.85 7.24 -3.96
C PHE A 225 -7.75 6.45 -2.65
N PRO A 226 -6.55 6.28 -2.08
CA PRO A 226 -6.37 5.57 -0.82
C PRO A 226 -6.88 6.43 0.35
N VAL A 227 -8.02 6.06 0.93
CA VAL A 227 -8.57 6.71 2.13
C VAL A 227 -7.94 6.10 3.39
N ASP A 228 -7.31 6.94 4.20
CA ASP A 228 -6.77 6.56 5.52
C ASP A 228 -7.59 7.13 6.68
N THR A 229 -7.26 6.73 7.91
CA THR A 229 -7.85 7.23 9.15
C THR A 229 -7.77 8.75 9.31
N HIS A 230 -6.80 9.41 8.66
CA HIS A 230 -6.66 10.86 8.69
C HIS A 230 -7.43 11.60 7.58
N VAL A 231 -8.04 10.86 6.64
CA VAL A 231 -8.80 11.42 5.51
C VAL A 231 -10.31 11.41 5.81
N ARG A 232 -10.72 10.93 6.99
CA ARG A 232 -12.13 10.92 7.42
C ARG A 232 -12.63 12.28 7.88
#